data_AF-A0A2V8QUD9-F1
#
_entry.id   AF-A0A2V8QUD9-F1
#
_cell.length_a   1.000
_cell.length_b   1.000
_cell.length_c   1.000
_cell.angle_alpha   90.00
_cell.angle_beta   90.00
_cell.angle_gamma   90.00
#
_symmetry.space_group_name_H-M   'P 1'
#
loop_
_entity.id
_entity.type
_entity.pdbx_description
1 polymer ?
#
loop_
_entity_poly.entity_id
_entity_poly.type
_entity_poly.pdbx_seq_one_letter_code
_entity_poly.pdbx_strand_id
1 'polypeptide(L)'
;MRAAAPPPPRRPTSRPPKQQTTTSQRRQLTVLFADFAGLATLTEDADAEDVGELMGALWPLVDGVVVGHGGVVDKHVGDTLVALWGAREAHEDDPERAVRAALAMQSAVA
;
A
#
# COMPACT_ATOMS: atom_id res chain seq x y z
N MET A 1 -1.07 -71.97 9.85
CA MET A 1 -1.76 -70.66 9.96
C MET A 1 -0.74 -69.56 9.75
N ARG A 2 -0.80 -68.81 8.64
CA ARG A 2 0.13 -67.71 8.33
C ARG A 2 -0.61 -66.39 8.60
N ALA A 3 -0.14 -65.62 9.58
CA ALA A 3 -0.71 -64.32 9.91
C ALA A 3 -0.37 -63.30 8.81
N ALA A 4 -1.38 -62.58 8.33
CA ALA A 4 -1.22 -61.49 7.37
C ALA A 4 -0.58 -60.27 8.07
N ALA A 5 0.41 -59.65 7.41
CA ALA A 5 1.06 -58.45 7.92
C ALA A 5 0.08 -57.25 7.95
N PRO A 6 0.19 -56.35 8.95
CA PRO A 6 -0.68 -55.18 9.05
C PRO A 6 -0.40 -54.17 7.90
N PRO A 7 -1.43 -53.43 7.45
CA PRO A 7 -1.29 -52.45 6.38
C PRO A 7 -0.38 -51.28 6.80
N PRO A 8 0.35 -50.66 5.86
CA PRO A 8 1.24 -49.54 6.16
C PRO A 8 0.46 -48.30 6.62
N PRO A 9 1.08 -47.43 7.46
CA PRO A 9 0.45 -46.21 7.93
C PRO A 9 0.18 -45.24 6.76
N ARG A 10 -1.02 -44.66 6.75
CA ARG A 10 -1.43 -43.66 5.74
C ARG A 10 -0.62 -42.38 5.95
N ARG A 11 0.08 -41.92 4.90
CA ARG A 11 0.77 -40.61 4.91
C ARG A 11 -0.26 -39.50 5.16
N PRO A 12 0.01 -38.53 6.05
CA PRO A 12 -0.82 -37.34 6.15
C PRO A 12 -0.74 -36.59 4.81
N THR A 13 -1.88 -36.42 4.15
CA THR A 13 -1.98 -35.57 2.96
C THR A 13 -1.83 -34.12 3.42
N SER A 14 -0.69 -33.50 3.12
CA SER A 14 -0.54 -32.05 3.27
C SER A 14 -1.58 -31.36 2.41
N ARG A 15 -2.55 -30.70 3.05
CA ARG A 15 -3.54 -29.86 2.36
C ARG A 15 -2.78 -28.86 1.49
N PRO A 16 -3.05 -28.77 0.17
CA PRO A 16 -2.41 -27.74 -0.65
C PRO A 16 -2.74 -26.37 -0.04
N PRO A 17 -1.79 -25.42 -0.04
CA PRO A 17 -2.07 -24.07 0.44
C PRO A 17 -3.31 -23.57 -0.31
N LYS A 18 -4.32 -23.09 0.44
CA LYS A 18 -5.49 -22.46 -0.17
C LYS A 18 -4.95 -21.31 -1.03
N GLN A 19 -4.96 -21.48 -2.35
CA GLN A 19 -4.69 -20.39 -3.27
C GLN A 19 -5.71 -19.30 -2.90
N GLN A 20 -5.23 -18.21 -2.31
CA GLN A 20 -6.05 -17.04 -2.04
C GLN A 20 -6.48 -16.54 -3.41
N THR A 21 -7.67 -16.92 -3.85
CA THR A 21 -8.31 -16.30 -4.99
C THR A 21 -8.52 -14.84 -4.59
N THR A 22 -7.72 -13.94 -5.13
CA THR A 22 -7.98 -12.51 -5.07
C THR A 22 -9.23 -12.25 -5.91
N THR A 23 -10.40 -12.51 -5.33
CA THR A 23 -11.67 -12.14 -5.95
C THR A 23 -11.70 -10.63 -6.01
N SER A 24 -11.61 -10.07 -7.21
CA SER A 24 -11.80 -8.64 -7.44
C SER A 24 -13.17 -8.22 -6.90
N GLN A 25 -13.22 -7.15 -6.12
CA GLN A 25 -14.45 -6.64 -5.52
C GLN A 25 -14.65 -5.17 -5.87
N ARG A 26 -15.90 -4.80 -6.14
CA ARG A 26 -16.32 -3.40 -6.22
C ARG A 26 -16.69 -2.94 -4.82
N ARG A 27 -16.02 -1.89 -4.32
CA ARG A 27 -16.24 -1.32 -2.99
C ARG A 27 -16.15 0.20 -3.05
N GLN A 28 -16.81 0.87 -2.11
CA GLN A 28 -16.65 2.30 -1.88
C GLN A 28 -15.31 2.53 -1.20
N LEU A 29 -14.51 3.47 -1.71
CA LEU A 29 -13.22 3.87 -1.14
C LEU A 29 -13.12 5.39 -1.13
N THR A 30 -12.31 5.92 -0.22
CA THR A 30 -11.80 7.28 -0.34
C THR A 30 -10.42 7.22 -0.96
N VAL A 31 -10.19 8.04 -2.00
CA VAL A 31 -8.89 8.12 -2.70
C VAL A 31 -8.36 9.54 -2.57
N LEU A 32 -7.10 9.66 -2.14
CA LEU A 32 -6.34 10.90 -2.15
C LEU A 32 -5.32 10.85 -3.27
N PHE A 33 -5.32 11.89 -4.10
CA PHE A 33 -4.24 12.21 -5.02
C PHE A 33 -3.51 13.43 -4.48
N ALA A 34 -2.20 13.37 -4.39
CA ALA A 34 -1.37 14.50 -3.96
C ALA A 34 -0.21 14.67 -4.94
N ASP A 35 0.03 15.91 -5.35
CA ASP A 35 1.09 16.29 -6.28
C ASP A 35 1.93 17.40 -5.64
N PHE A 36 3.25 17.39 -5.87
CA PHE A 36 4.20 18.33 -5.27
C PHE A 36 4.46 19.45 -6.25
N ALA A 37 3.81 20.59 -6.00
CA ALA A 37 3.94 21.78 -6.83
C ALA A 37 5.42 22.18 -6.99
N GLY A 38 5.83 22.35 -8.26
CA GLY A 38 7.18 22.77 -8.61
C GLY A 38 8.21 21.63 -8.67
N LEU A 39 7.84 20.39 -8.37
CA LEU A 39 8.77 19.28 -8.44
C LEU A 39 9.27 19.05 -9.87
N ALA A 40 8.36 19.07 -10.87
CA ALA A 40 8.75 18.98 -12.28
C ALA A 40 9.82 19.99 -12.68
N THR A 41 9.69 21.25 -12.23
CA THR A 41 10.67 22.31 -12.47
C THR A 41 11.98 22.09 -11.70
N LEU A 42 11.91 21.64 -10.45
CA LEU A 42 13.10 21.32 -9.65
C LEU A 42 13.91 20.16 -10.25
N THR A 43 13.23 19.25 -10.95
CA THR A 43 13.86 18.05 -11.52
C THR A 43 14.22 18.18 -13.00
N GLU A 44 13.87 19.28 -13.67
CA GLU A 44 14.03 19.42 -15.12
C GLU A 44 15.49 19.37 -15.58
N ASP A 45 16.39 20.01 -14.81
CA ASP A 45 17.83 20.08 -15.07
C ASP A 45 18.67 19.24 -14.08
N ALA A 46 18.01 18.45 -13.21
CA ALA A 46 18.68 17.66 -12.18
C ALA A 46 19.16 16.31 -12.73
N ASP A 47 20.31 15.85 -12.25
CA ASP A 47 20.78 14.50 -12.56
C ASP A 47 19.87 13.45 -11.89
N ALA A 48 19.81 12.26 -12.48
CA ALA A 48 18.88 11.21 -12.02
C ALA A 48 19.14 10.79 -10.57
N GLU A 49 20.40 10.83 -10.14
CA GLU A 49 20.84 10.59 -8.78
C GLU A 49 20.22 11.61 -7.80
N ASP A 50 20.27 12.91 -8.13
CA ASP A 50 19.72 13.98 -7.29
C ASP A 50 18.19 13.89 -7.17
N VAL A 51 17.51 13.59 -8.27
CA VAL A 51 16.06 13.34 -8.27
C VAL A 51 15.73 12.13 -7.39
N GLY A 52 16.54 11.07 -7.50
CA GLY A 52 16.39 9.85 -6.69
C GLY A 52 16.55 10.12 -5.19
N GLU A 53 17.54 10.93 -4.80
CA GLU A 53 17.76 11.33 -3.40
C GLU A 53 16.59 12.18 -2.87
N LEU A 54 16.13 13.16 -3.65
CA LEU A 54 14.98 14.00 -3.29
C LEU A 54 13.71 13.16 -3.07
N MET A 55 13.42 12.26 -3.99
CA MET A 55 12.28 11.32 -3.88
C MET A 55 12.47 10.34 -2.72
N GLY A 56 13.69 9.87 -2.50
CA GLY A 56 14.04 9.00 -1.38
C GLY A 56 13.82 9.65 0.00
N ALA A 57 13.92 10.97 0.09
CA ALA A 57 13.60 11.72 1.30
C ALA A 57 12.10 12.05 1.41
N LEU A 58 11.46 12.42 0.29
CA LEU A 58 10.06 12.85 0.25
C LEU A 58 9.08 11.71 0.52
N TRP A 59 9.24 10.57 -0.17
CA TRP A 59 8.26 9.49 -0.11
C TRP A 59 8.06 8.90 1.29
N PRO A 60 9.11 8.59 2.06
CA PRO A 60 8.93 8.08 3.42
C PRO A 60 8.16 9.04 4.34
N LEU A 61 8.33 10.35 4.14
CA LEU A 61 7.65 11.37 4.94
C LEU A 61 6.14 11.37 4.66
N VAL A 62 5.73 11.43 3.40
CA VAL A 62 4.29 11.46 3.05
C VAL A 62 3.62 10.10 3.18
N ASP A 63 4.32 9.01 2.90
CA ASP A 63 3.84 7.64 3.11
C ASP A 63 3.59 7.38 4.60
N GLY A 64 4.48 7.88 5.46
CA GLY A 64 4.31 7.83 6.91
C GLY A 64 3.03 8.53 7.37
N VAL A 65 2.70 9.68 6.79
CA VAL A 65 1.46 10.41 7.08
C VAL A 65 0.23 9.60 6.64
N VAL A 66 0.24 9.02 5.43
CA VAL A 66 -0.85 8.15 4.94
C VAL A 66 -1.12 7.02 5.93
N VAL A 67 -0.06 6.28 6.29
CA VAL A 67 -0.16 5.13 7.19
C VAL A 67 -0.60 5.55 8.59
N GLY A 68 -0.08 6.67 9.10
CA GLY A 68 -0.46 7.23 10.40
C GLY A 68 -1.94 7.60 10.52
N HIS A 69 -2.61 7.88 9.39
CA HIS A 69 -4.04 8.15 9.30
C HIS A 69 -4.87 6.96 8.81
N GLY A 70 -4.33 5.75 8.83
CA GLY A 70 -5.07 4.53 8.48
C GLY A 70 -5.29 4.31 6.98
N GLY A 71 -4.60 5.08 6.14
CA GLY A 71 -4.58 4.87 4.71
C GLY A 71 -3.54 3.84 4.28
N VAL A 72 -3.58 3.47 3.01
CA VAL A 72 -2.53 2.70 2.35
C VAL A 72 -2.06 3.44 1.11
N VAL A 73 -0.75 3.42 0.86
CA VAL A 73 -0.17 3.92 -0.38
C VAL A 73 -0.41 2.85 -1.45
N ASP A 74 -1.09 3.22 -2.54
CA ASP A 74 -1.31 2.34 -3.69
C ASP A 74 -0.10 2.39 -4.62
N LYS A 75 0.32 3.61 -5.01
CA LYS A 75 1.48 3.85 -5.86
C LYS A 75 1.92 5.31 -5.85
N HIS A 76 3.17 5.51 -6.29
CA HIS A 76 3.69 6.79 -6.76
C HIS A 76 3.74 6.77 -8.30
N VAL A 77 3.26 7.82 -8.94
CA VAL A 77 3.22 7.98 -10.40
C VAL A 77 3.89 9.30 -10.75
N GLY A 78 5.16 9.25 -11.11
CA GLY A 78 5.97 10.46 -11.25
C GLY A 78 6.08 11.18 -9.92
N ASP A 79 5.58 12.41 -9.88
CA ASP A 79 5.46 13.29 -8.71
C ASP A 79 4.15 13.12 -7.94
N THR A 80 3.22 12.28 -8.43
CA THR A 80 1.91 12.10 -7.82
C THR A 80 1.88 10.90 -6.87
N LEU A 81 1.40 11.11 -5.65
CA LEU A 81 1.01 10.06 -4.70
C LEU A 81 -0.45 9.65 -4.91
N VAL A 82 -0.72 8.34 -4.87
CA VAL A 82 -2.08 7.78 -4.80
C VAL A 82 -2.24 6.98 -3.51
N ALA A 83 -3.16 7.42 -2.64
CA ALA A 83 -3.44 6.77 -1.37
C ALA A 83 -4.93 6.41 -1.22
N LEU A 84 -5.20 5.31 -0.53
CA LEU A 84 -6.53 4.71 -0.38
C LEU A 84 -6.91 4.53 1.08
N TRP A 85 -8.15 4.86 1.40
CA TRP A 85 -8.82 4.51 2.66
C TRP A 85 -10.01 3.60 2.36
N GLY A 86 -10.24 2.62 3.22
CA GLY A 86 -11.23 1.57 3.03
C GLY A 86 -10.77 0.35 2.23
N ALA A 87 -9.53 0.35 1.71
CA ALA A 87 -9.03 -0.70 0.82
C ALA A 87 -8.79 -2.03 1.54
N ARG A 88 -8.26 -1.98 2.78
CA ARG A 88 -8.08 -3.15 3.65
C ARG A 88 -9.28 -3.34 4.57
N GLU A 89 -9.68 -2.26 5.25
CA GLU A 89 -10.79 -2.22 6.19
C GLU A 89 -11.52 -0.88 6.04
N ALA A 90 -12.84 -0.93 5.86
CA ALA A 90 -13.70 0.22 5.63
C ALA A 90 -14.18 0.82 6.94
N HIS A 91 -14.14 2.14 7.01
CA HIS A 91 -14.60 2.91 8.17
C HIS A 91 -15.47 4.08 7.71
N GLU A 92 -16.46 4.46 8.51
CA GLU A 92 -17.34 5.59 8.18
C GLU A 92 -16.57 6.92 8.12
N ASP A 93 -15.46 7.02 8.85
CA ASP A 93 -14.58 8.20 8.91
C ASP A 93 -13.44 8.19 7.88
N ASP A 94 -13.42 7.23 6.94
CA ASP A 94 -12.41 7.16 5.86
C ASP A 94 -12.22 8.50 5.12
N PRO A 95 -13.27 9.25 4.74
CA PRO A 95 -13.13 10.57 4.13
C PRO A 95 -12.44 11.60 5.04
N GLU A 96 -12.81 11.63 6.32
CA GLU A 96 -12.25 12.57 7.29
C GLU A 96 -10.76 12.28 7.53
N ARG A 97 -10.38 11.01 7.65
CA ARG A 97 -8.99 10.60 7.83
C ARG A 97 -8.13 10.93 6.62
N ALA A 98 -8.65 10.78 5.41
CA ALA A 98 -7.96 11.20 4.18
C ALA A 98 -7.71 12.71 4.15
N VAL A 99 -8.71 13.52 4.53
CA VAL A 99 -8.55 15.00 4.60
C VAL A 99 -7.54 15.39 5.67
N ARG A 100 -7.58 14.76 6.85
CA ARG A 100 -6.57 14.99 7.90
C ARG A 100 -5.16 14.64 7.45
N ALA A 101 -5.00 13.53 6.72
CA ALA A 101 -3.73 13.16 6.12
C ALA A 101 -3.24 14.22 5.12
N ALA A 102 -4.11 14.73 4.25
CA ALA A 102 -3.73 15.76 3.29
C ALA A 102 -3.27 17.06 3.98
N LEU A 103 -3.90 17.46 5.08
CA LEU A 103 -3.48 18.63 5.88
C LEU A 103 -2.14 18.39 6.61
N ALA A 104 -1.96 17.18 7.14
CA ALA A 104 -0.70 16.79 7.79
C ALA A 104 0.46 16.72 6.79
N MET A 105 0.24 16.23 5.57
CA MET A 105 1.22 16.26 4.47
C MET A 105 1.67 17.69 4.15
N GLN A 106 0.71 18.61 3.98
CA GLN A 106 1.04 20.03 3.75
C GLN A 106 1.87 20.62 4.89
N SER A 107 1.55 20.25 6.13
CA SER A 107 2.29 20.74 7.31
C SER A 107 3.70 20.12 7.45
N ALA A 108 3.92 18.93 6.91
CA ALA A 108 5.19 18.22 6.97
C ALA A 108 6.17 18.63 5.85
N VAL A 109 5.64 19.18 4.76
CA VAL A 109 6.41 19.61 3.58
C VAL A 109 6.64 21.14 3.56
N ALA A 110 5.89 21.90 4.36
CA ALA A 110 6.07 23.34 4.55
C ALA A 110 7.33 23.69 5.36
#